data_AF-A0A534QFA5-F1
#
_entry.id   AF-A0A534QFA5-F1
#
_cell.length_a   1.000
_cell.length_b   1.000
_cell.length_c   1.000
_cell.angle_alpha   90.00
_cell.angle_beta   90.00
_cell.angle_gamma   90.00
#
_symmetry.space_group_name_H-M   'P 1'
#
loop_
_entity.id
_entity.type
_entity.pdbx_description
1 polymer ?
#
loop_
_entity_poly.entity_id
_entity_poly.type
_entity_poly.pdbx_seq_one_letter_code
_entity_poly.pdbx_strand_id
1 'polypeptide(L)' 'MTTVPGAFAPPARILLGPGPSDVHPRVLAAMAAPLVGHLDPAFVAMMEEVKALLRFVFATENPL' A
#
# COMPACT_ATOMS: atom_id res chain seq x y z
N MET A 1 -21.25 -5.55 30.52
CA MET A 1 -21.28 -5.40 29.06
C MET A 1 -20.31 -4.28 28.70
N THR A 2 -19.15 -4.61 28.18
CA THR A 2 -18.15 -3.61 27.76
C THR A 2 -18.49 -3.18 26.33
N THR A 3 -18.83 -1.91 26.12
CA THR A 3 -19.14 -1.37 24.79
C THR A 3 -17.86 -1.27 23.97
N VAL A 4 -17.86 -1.89 22.78
CA VAL A 4 -16.78 -1.71 21.80
C VAL A 4 -16.89 -0.29 21.23
N PRO A 5 -15.82 0.54 21.28
CA PRO A 5 -15.83 1.84 20.64
C PRO A 5 -16.09 1.74 19.13
N GLY A 6 -16.80 2.71 18.56
CA GLY A 6 -17.00 2.81 17.11
C GLY A 6 -15.70 3.05 16.34
N ALA A 7 -15.75 2.95 15.01
CA ALA A 7 -14.60 3.19 14.15
C ALA A 7 -14.08 4.63 14.31
N PHE A 8 -12.75 4.78 14.36
CA PHE A 8 -12.11 6.08 14.43
C PHE A 8 -12.25 6.83 13.09
N ALA A 9 -12.79 8.05 13.12
CA ALA A 9 -12.89 8.94 11.98
C ALA A 9 -11.89 10.11 12.16
N PRO A 10 -10.68 10.03 11.57
CA PRO A 10 -9.70 11.10 11.69
C PRO A 10 -10.21 12.38 10.98
N PRO A 11 -9.85 13.56 11.48
CA PRO A 11 -10.21 14.81 10.81
C PRO A 11 -9.41 14.97 9.52
N ALA A 12 -10.02 15.52 8.47
CA ALA A 12 -9.35 15.78 7.20
C ALA A 12 -8.20 16.78 7.38
N ARG A 13 -7.05 16.50 6.77
CA ARG A 13 -5.85 17.34 6.77
C ARG A 13 -5.26 17.36 5.35
N ILE A 14 -4.55 18.44 5.04
CA ILE A 14 -3.64 18.49 3.89
C ILE A 14 -2.23 18.49 4.48
N LEU A 15 -1.43 17.49 4.12
CA LEU A 15 -0.11 17.27 4.73
C LEU A 15 0.98 17.91 3.87
N LEU A 16 1.37 19.15 4.23
CA LEU A 16 2.40 19.94 3.53
C LEU A 16 3.75 20.01 4.29
N GLY A 17 3.93 19.17 5.31
CA GLY A 17 5.19 19.05 6.05
C GLY A 17 6.23 18.19 5.32
N PRO A 18 7.41 17.96 5.94
CA PRO A 18 8.47 17.12 5.32
C PRO A 18 8.11 15.64 5.23
N GLY A 19 7.02 15.21 5.86
CA GLY A 19 6.54 13.83 5.88
C GLY A 19 5.77 13.51 7.17
N PRO A 20 4.81 12.57 7.14
CA PRO A 20 4.32 11.84 5.97
C PRO A 20 3.54 12.73 4.99
N SER A 21 3.38 12.27 3.76
CA SER A 21 2.57 12.92 2.72
C SER A 21 1.16 12.32 2.66
N ASP A 22 0.22 13.04 2.03
CA ASP A 22 -1.11 12.50 1.72
C ASP A 22 -1.01 11.28 0.80
N VAL A 23 -1.68 10.19 1.18
CA VAL A 23 -1.68 8.94 0.41
C VAL A 23 -2.66 9.05 -0.74
N HIS A 24 -2.21 8.74 -1.97
CA HIS A 24 -3.07 8.76 -3.14
C HIS A 24 -4.28 7.81 -2.97
N PRO A 25 -5.53 8.21 -3.32
CA PRO A 25 -6.73 7.39 -3.07
C PRO A 25 -6.68 5.96 -3.59
N ARG A 26 -6.02 5.73 -4.74
CA ARG A 26 -5.79 4.38 -5.30
C ARG A 26 -4.98 3.46 -4.37
N VAL A 27 -4.03 3.99 -3.61
CA VAL A 27 -3.22 3.21 -2.66
C VAL A 27 -4.06 2.82 -1.45
N LEU A 28 -4.86 3.75 -0.91
CA LEU A 28 -5.78 3.45 0.20
C LEU A 28 -6.81 2.38 -0.18
N ALA A 29 -7.36 2.46 -1.40
CA ALA A 29 -8.27 1.43 -1.91
C ALA A 29 -7.60 0.06 -2.03
N ALA A 30 -6.34 0.01 -2.51
CA ALA A 30 -5.58 -1.24 -2.60
C ALA A 30 -5.27 -1.84 -1.21
N MET A 31 -4.96 -1.02 -0.21
CA MET A 31 -4.70 -1.47 1.16
C MET A 31 -5.92 -2.07 1.86
N ALA A 32 -7.13 -1.72 1.42
CA ALA A 32 -8.38 -2.26 1.93
C ALA A 32 -8.81 -3.59 1.27
N ALA A 33 -8.04 -4.08 0.29
CA ALA A 33 -8.35 -5.33 -0.40
C ALA A 33 -8.18 -6.56 0.52
N PRO A 34 -8.89 -7.67 0.25
CA PRO A 34 -8.70 -8.92 0.97
C PRO A 34 -7.26 -9.44 0.91
N LEU A 35 -6.87 -10.19 1.95
CA LEU A 35 -5.56 -10.82 2.00
C LEU A 35 -5.46 -11.96 0.98
N VAL A 36 -4.24 -12.16 0.49
CA VAL A 36 -3.86 -13.26 -0.41
C VAL A 36 -2.76 -14.09 0.27
N GLY A 37 -2.75 -15.40 0.05
CA GLY A 37 -1.71 -16.28 0.58
C GLY A 37 -0.33 -15.96 0.00
N HIS A 38 0.72 -16.04 0.82
CA HIS A 38 2.09 -15.66 0.41
C HIS A 38 2.71 -16.53 -0.70
N LEU A 39 2.15 -17.72 -0.98
CA LEU A 39 2.54 -18.57 -2.11
C LEU A 39 1.44 -18.66 -3.19
N ASP A 40 0.39 -17.84 -3.08
CA ASP A 40 -0.64 -17.78 -4.11
C ASP A 40 -0.03 -17.30 -5.44
N PRO A 41 -0.33 -17.94 -6.58
CA PRO A 41 0.17 -17.50 -7.88
C PRO A 41 -0.10 -16.02 -8.19
N ALA A 42 -1.23 -15.47 -7.75
CA ALA A 42 -1.56 -14.05 -7.95
C ALA A 42 -0.63 -13.14 -7.14
N PHE A 43 -0.26 -13.53 -5.92
CA PHE A 43 0.70 -12.79 -5.11
C PHE A 43 2.11 -12.83 -5.74
N VAL A 44 2.55 -14.01 -6.20
CA VAL A 44 3.86 -14.16 -6.86
C VAL A 44 3.94 -13.31 -8.14
N ALA A 45 2.89 -13.32 -8.96
CA ALA A 45 2.83 -12.47 -10.16
C ALA A 45 2.91 -10.97 -9.82
N MET A 46 2.17 -10.51 -8.82
CA MET A 46 2.23 -9.13 -8.33
C MET A 46 3.65 -8.76 -7.86
N MET A 47 4.35 -9.67 -7.18
CA MET A 47 5.72 -9.40 -6.73
C MET A 47 6.71 -9.23 -7.90
N GLU A 48 6.54 -9.95 -9.00
CA GLU A 48 7.35 -9.74 -10.21
C GLU A 48 7.06 -8.38 -10.86
N GLU A 49 5.79 -7.95 -10.87
CA GLU A 49 5.43 -6.58 -11.31
C GLU A 49 6.06 -5.51 -10.41
N VAL A 50 6.03 -5.70 -9.08
CA VAL A 50 6.67 -4.78 -8.12
C VAL A 50 8.16 -4.68 -8.38
N LYS A 51 8.86 -5.80 -8.61
CA LYS A 51 10.30 -5.77 -8.97
C LYS A 51 10.55 -4.95 -10.24
N ALA A 52 9.70 -5.09 -11.27
CA ALA A 52 9.82 -4.31 -12.50
C ALA A 52 9.60 -2.80 -12.26
N LEU A 53 8.60 -2.44 -11.45
CA LEU A 53 8.34 -1.04 -11.08
C LEU A 53 9.46 -0.45 -10.23
N LEU A 54 10.05 -1.22 -9.32
CA LEU A 54 11.20 -0.78 -8.52
C LEU A 54 12.43 -0.53 -9.40
N ARG A 55 12.70 -1.42 -10.37
CA ARG A 55 13.76 -1.18 -11.36
C ARG A 55 13.56 0.11 -12.13
N PHE A 56 12.33 0.40 -12.55
CA PHE A 56 11.99 1.66 -13.19
C PHE A 56 12.24 2.87 -12.27
N VAL A 57 11.75 2.84 -11.03
CA VAL A 57 11.92 3.94 -10.07
C VAL A 57 13.38 4.19 -9.71
N PHE A 58 14.16 3.12 -9.51
CA PHE A 58 15.59 3.21 -9.20
C PHE A 58 16.50 3.37 -10.41
N ALA A 59 15.95 3.37 -11.63
CA ALA A 59 16.71 3.41 -12.88
C ALA A 59 17.84 2.38 -12.93
N THR A 60 17.51 1.11 -12.65
CA THR A 60 18.47 -0.01 -12.63
C THR A 60 17.97 -1.21 -13.42
N GLU A 61 18.89 -1.99 -13.95
CA GLU A 61 18.63 -3.24 -14.68
C GLU A 61 18.94 -4.50 -13.83
N ASN A 62 19.27 -4.34 -12.54
CA ASN A 62 19.62 -5.47 -11.68
C ASN A 62 18.48 -6.52 -11.65
N PRO A 63 18.73 -7.77 -12.09
CA PRO A 63 17.70 -8.81 -12.13
C PRO A 63 17.43 -9.43 -10.76
N LEU A 64 18.32 -9.22 -9.77
CA LEU A 64 18.24 -9.76 -8.41
C LEU A 64 17.25 -8.99 -7.54
#